data_AF-A0A3M2BZH3-F1
#
_entry.id   AF-A0A3M2BZH3-F1
#
_cell.length_a   1.000
_cell.length_b   1.000
_cell.length_c   1.000
_cell.angle_alpha   90.00
_cell.angle_beta   90.00
_cell.angle_gamma   90.00
#
_symmetry.space_group_name_H-M   'P 1'
#
loop_
_entity.id
_entity.type
_entity.pdbx_description
1 polymer ?
#
loop_
_entity_poly.entity_id
_entity_poly.type
_entity_poly.pdbx_seq_one_letter_code
_entity_poly.pdbx_strand_id
1 'polypeptide(L)'
;FQAWPFASVYLGPEGQIGGEARERIAGFWKAVGQEPPAEPDHLAALLGLYCSLREAAADAEHPAQGRLLQRAARVCLEEHVATWVFVFTDVVRSLGEPFYAAWATLLDDVLARVFAEGGTRWVSGGGDARDGGDEAELPVALRGIPRFDLPDAPDSAAAFLDALLAPARTGFVITRETLRRGAQTLGLGLRQGERRYVLESLLGQDAAGVLAFLAGEAEGWTARHRIRSVLMGPVAHWWESRAQHAARVLAEAAASAGRGEEAS
;
A
#
# COMPACT_ATOMS: atom_id res chain seq x y z
N PHE A 1 -15.54 2.61 -8.54
CA PHE A 1 -14.54 1.57 -8.26
C PHE A 1 -13.76 1.99 -7.01
N GLN A 2 -13.47 1.09 -6.06
CA GLN A 2 -12.90 1.46 -4.74
C GLN A 2 -11.41 1.09 -4.57
N ALA A 3 -10.90 0.19 -5.40
CA ALA A 3 -9.50 -0.23 -5.43
C ALA A 3 -8.84 0.32 -6.69
N TRP A 4 -8.03 1.36 -6.59
CA TRP A 4 -7.44 1.99 -7.77
C TRP A 4 -6.18 1.22 -8.17
N PRO A 5 -6.03 0.77 -9.43
CA PRO A 5 -4.87 -0.02 -9.87
C PRO A 5 -3.66 0.86 -10.24
N PHE A 6 -3.37 1.89 -9.45
CA PHE A 6 -2.27 2.84 -9.67
C PHE A 6 -1.29 2.77 -8.50
N ALA A 7 0.01 2.65 -8.79
CA ALA A 7 1.03 2.56 -7.76
C ALA A 7 1.04 3.80 -6.84
N SER A 8 0.79 4.99 -7.39
CA SER A 8 0.79 6.22 -6.60
C SER A 8 -0.26 6.27 -5.49
N VAL A 9 -1.39 5.57 -5.66
CA VAL A 9 -2.45 5.51 -4.63
C VAL A 9 -1.96 4.78 -3.37
N TYR A 10 -1.02 3.83 -3.52
CA TYR A 10 -0.49 3.04 -2.40
C TYR A 10 0.84 3.57 -1.90
N LEU A 11 1.66 4.15 -2.78
CA LEU A 11 3.04 4.56 -2.47
C LEU A 11 3.19 6.06 -2.25
N GLY A 12 2.24 6.88 -2.72
CA GLY A 12 2.26 8.32 -2.50
C GLY A 12 1.87 8.65 -1.05
N PRO A 13 2.56 9.60 -0.39
CA PRO A 13 2.19 10.05 0.95
C PRO A 13 0.82 10.74 1.00
N GLU A 14 0.28 11.16 -0.14
CA GLU A 14 -1.07 11.71 -0.29
C GLU A 14 -2.15 10.65 -0.54
N GLY A 15 -1.77 9.43 -0.96
CA GLY A 15 -2.72 8.36 -1.31
C GLY A 15 -3.59 8.64 -2.56
N GLN A 16 -3.08 9.44 -3.50
CA GLN A 16 -3.81 9.91 -4.69
C GLN A 16 -3.15 9.47 -6.00
N ILE A 17 -3.85 9.67 -7.13
CA ILE A 17 -3.31 9.41 -8.46
C ILE A 17 -2.31 10.53 -8.83
N GLY A 18 -1.08 10.17 -9.20
CA GLY A 18 -0.04 11.12 -9.61
C GLY A 18 1.09 11.30 -8.58
N GLY A 19 1.71 12.48 -8.58
CA GLY A 19 2.82 12.82 -7.68
C GLY A 19 4.12 12.07 -7.96
N GLU A 20 5.03 12.13 -6.99
CA GLU A 20 6.42 11.65 -7.13
C GLU A 20 6.51 10.15 -7.47
N ALA A 21 5.60 9.33 -6.94
CA ALA A 21 5.56 7.90 -7.23
C ALA A 21 5.34 7.62 -8.73
N ARG A 22 4.41 8.35 -9.37
CA ARG A 22 4.15 8.25 -10.81
C ARG A 22 5.31 8.79 -11.63
N GLU A 23 5.89 9.93 -11.24
CA GLU A 23 7.03 10.54 -11.93
C GLU A 23 8.27 9.65 -11.92
N ARG A 24 8.58 9.02 -10.77
CA ARG A 24 9.66 8.05 -10.64
C ARG A 24 9.46 6.84 -11.55
N ILE A 25 8.24 6.31 -11.62
CA ILE A 25 7.91 5.20 -12.52
C ILE A 25 8.06 5.64 -13.99
N ALA A 26 7.56 6.82 -14.36
CA ALA A 26 7.77 7.38 -15.71
C ALA A 26 9.26 7.57 -16.03
N GLY A 27 10.09 7.94 -15.06
CA GLY A 27 11.54 7.99 -15.19
C GLY A 27 12.14 6.61 -15.47
N PHE A 28 11.65 5.56 -14.82
CA PHE A 28 12.09 4.18 -15.07
C PHE A 28 11.78 3.73 -16.51
N TRP A 29 10.57 4.01 -17.02
CA TRP A 29 10.22 3.77 -18.44
C TRP A 29 11.26 4.36 -19.39
N LYS A 30 11.61 5.65 -19.20
CA LYS A 30 12.63 6.34 -20.01
C LYS A 30 14.02 5.71 -19.84
N ALA A 31 14.39 5.33 -18.63
CA ALA A 31 15.69 4.72 -18.33
C ALA A 31 15.89 3.36 -19.02
N VAL A 32 14.81 2.60 -19.25
CA VAL A 32 14.84 1.35 -20.01
C VAL A 32 14.62 1.55 -21.51
N GLY A 33 14.64 2.80 -21.98
CA GLY A 33 14.53 3.15 -23.41
C GLY A 33 13.11 3.06 -23.97
N GLN A 34 12.09 3.11 -23.12
CA GLN A 34 10.68 3.05 -23.51
C GLN A 34 10.01 4.41 -23.30
N GLU A 35 9.06 4.76 -24.17
CA GLU A 35 8.23 5.96 -23.95
C GLU A 35 7.17 5.64 -22.88
N PRO A 36 7.07 6.44 -21.79
CA PRO A 36 6.06 6.20 -20.78
C PRO A 36 4.66 6.38 -21.36
N PRO A 37 3.71 5.46 -21.11
CA PRO A 37 2.32 5.67 -21.51
C PRO A 37 1.67 6.80 -20.68
N ALA A 38 0.45 7.21 -21.06
CA ALA A 38 -0.29 8.23 -20.33
C ALA A 38 -0.45 7.90 -18.83
N GLU A 39 -0.58 6.62 -18.49
CA GLU A 39 -0.73 6.10 -17.13
C GLU A 39 0.44 5.14 -16.81
N PRO A 40 1.65 5.67 -16.56
CA PRO A 40 2.87 4.85 -16.47
C PRO A 40 2.92 3.97 -15.22
N ASP A 41 2.16 4.30 -14.19
CA ASP A 41 2.07 3.59 -12.91
C ASP A 41 0.80 2.74 -12.76
N HIS A 42 0.00 2.61 -13.81
CA HIS A 42 -1.13 1.70 -13.84
C HIS A 42 -0.64 0.24 -13.89
N LEU A 43 -1.27 -0.64 -13.12
CA LEU A 43 -0.86 -2.05 -12.98
C LEU A 43 -0.68 -2.76 -14.33
N ALA A 44 -1.65 -2.59 -15.24
CA ALA A 44 -1.59 -3.23 -16.56
C ALA A 44 -0.39 -2.73 -17.39
N ALA A 45 -0.05 -1.44 -17.29
CA ALA A 45 1.11 -0.89 -18.01
C ALA A 45 2.41 -1.44 -17.45
N LEU A 46 2.54 -1.55 -16.13
CA LEU A 46 3.72 -2.11 -15.46
C LEU A 46 3.91 -3.61 -15.75
N LEU A 47 2.82 -4.39 -15.74
CA LEU A 47 2.87 -5.81 -16.12
C LEU A 47 3.23 -5.97 -17.60
N GLY A 48 2.70 -5.12 -18.47
CA GLY A 48 3.08 -5.07 -19.89
C GLY A 48 4.57 -4.78 -20.07
N LEU A 49 5.11 -3.76 -19.39
CA LEU A 49 6.54 -3.45 -19.41
C LEU A 49 7.39 -4.64 -18.97
N TYR A 50 7.02 -5.26 -17.85
CA TYR A 50 7.72 -6.44 -17.34
C TYR A 50 7.80 -7.56 -18.39
N CYS A 51 6.66 -7.88 -19.02
CA CYS A 51 6.61 -8.90 -20.08
C CYS A 51 7.48 -8.52 -21.28
N SER A 52 7.36 -7.28 -21.78
CA SER A 52 8.15 -6.82 -22.93
C SER A 52 9.66 -6.83 -22.65
N LEU A 53 10.09 -6.47 -21.45
CA LEU A 53 11.51 -6.55 -21.05
C LEU A 53 12.00 -8.01 -21.00
N ARG A 54 11.16 -8.94 -20.53
CA ARG A 54 11.47 -10.37 -20.47
C ARG A 54 11.58 -11.00 -21.86
N GLU A 55 10.66 -10.66 -22.76
CA GLU A 55 10.66 -11.11 -24.15
C GLU A 55 11.88 -10.57 -24.90
N ALA A 56 12.12 -9.26 -24.84
CA ALA A 56 13.29 -8.64 -25.46
C ALA A 56 14.61 -9.21 -24.92
N ALA A 57 14.65 -9.62 -23.65
CA ALA A 57 15.83 -10.27 -23.09
C ALA A 57 16.07 -11.69 -23.62
N ALA A 58 15.00 -12.44 -23.93
CA ALA A 58 15.07 -13.77 -24.50
C ALA A 58 15.51 -13.72 -25.98
N ASP A 59 15.07 -12.69 -26.70
CA ASP A 59 15.36 -12.49 -28.12
C ASP A 59 16.67 -11.72 -28.38
N ALA A 60 17.37 -11.30 -27.32
CA ALA A 60 18.59 -10.50 -27.44
C ALA A 60 19.73 -11.29 -28.12
N GLU A 61 20.20 -10.79 -29.27
CA GLU A 61 21.34 -11.37 -30.00
C GLU A 61 22.64 -11.37 -29.16
N HIS A 62 22.84 -10.33 -28.35
CA HIS A 62 24.03 -10.15 -27.53
C HIS A 62 23.77 -10.58 -26.08
N PRO A 63 24.53 -11.54 -25.51
CA PRO A 63 24.31 -12.02 -24.13
C PRO A 63 24.38 -10.93 -23.05
N ALA A 64 25.19 -9.88 -23.27
CA ALA A 64 25.28 -8.76 -22.34
C ALA A 64 23.99 -7.91 -22.32
N GLN A 65 23.38 -7.67 -23.48
CA GLN A 65 22.11 -6.97 -23.61
C GLN A 65 20.98 -7.77 -22.97
N GLY A 66 20.93 -9.09 -23.22
CA GLY A 66 19.94 -9.98 -22.58
C GLY A 66 20.01 -9.91 -21.05
N ARG A 67 21.21 -9.95 -20.46
CA ARG A 67 21.39 -9.81 -19.00
C ARG A 67 20.95 -8.44 -18.47
N LEU A 68 21.21 -7.36 -19.21
CA LEU A 68 20.79 -6.01 -18.83
C LEU A 68 19.26 -5.91 -18.79
N LEU A 69 18.57 -6.43 -19.82
CA LEU A 69 17.12 -6.46 -19.90
C LEU A 69 16.48 -7.36 -18.83
N GLN A 70 17.08 -8.51 -18.53
CA GLN A 70 16.66 -9.35 -17.40
C GLN A 70 16.74 -8.60 -16.07
N ARG A 71 17.82 -7.85 -15.86
CA ARG A 71 17.98 -7.02 -14.65
C ARG A 71 16.94 -5.89 -14.62
N ALA A 72 16.65 -5.25 -15.75
CA ALA A 72 15.61 -4.23 -15.86
C ALA A 72 14.22 -4.81 -15.53
N ALA A 73 13.88 -5.98 -16.09
CA ALA A 73 12.62 -6.68 -15.78
C ALA A 73 12.51 -7.00 -14.27
N ARG A 74 13.61 -7.47 -13.67
CA ARG A 74 13.67 -7.73 -12.23
C ARG A 74 13.43 -6.46 -11.41
N VAL A 75 14.08 -5.34 -11.75
CA VAL A 75 13.85 -4.04 -11.09
C VAL A 75 12.41 -3.56 -11.27
N CYS A 76 11.84 -3.70 -12.47
CA CYS A 76 10.42 -3.39 -12.72
C CYS A 76 9.51 -4.12 -11.74
N LEU A 77 9.76 -5.42 -11.57
CA LEU A 77 8.96 -6.27 -10.70
C LEU A 77 9.18 -5.94 -9.21
N GLU A 78 10.43 -5.86 -8.76
CA GLU A 78 10.82 -5.65 -7.37
C GLU A 78 10.46 -4.24 -6.86
N GLU A 79 10.84 -3.19 -7.60
CA GLU A 79 10.73 -1.80 -7.15
C GLU A 79 9.36 -1.18 -7.47
N HIS A 80 8.78 -1.52 -8.63
CA HIS A 80 7.63 -0.80 -9.18
C HIS A 80 6.32 -1.59 -9.13
N VAL A 81 6.36 -2.92 -8.89
CA VAL A 81 5.16 -3.77 -8.81
C VAL A 81 4.97 -4.36 -7.41
N ALA A 82 5.93 -5.14 -6.90
CA ALA A 82 5.79 -5.84 -5.60
C ALA A 82 5.57 -4.93 -4.40
N THR A 83 6.12 -3.72 -4.46
CA THR A 83 6.05 -2.73 -3.38
C THR A 83 4.62 -2.37 -2.98
N TRP A 84 3.63 -2.63 -3.84
CA TRP A 84 2.23 -2.28 -3.58
C TRP A 84 1.19 -3.29 -4.11
N VAL A 85 1.51 -4.10 -5.12
CA VAL A 85 0.50 -4.93 -5.81
C VAL A 85 -0.20 -5.92 -4.87
N PHE A 86 0.52 -6.45 -3.89
CA PHE A 86 -0.04 -7.40 -2.91
C PHE A 86 -1.00 -6.73 -1.92
N VAL A 87 -0.77 -5.44 -1.62
CA VAL A 87 -1.72 -4.62 -0.87
C VAL A 87 -2.98 -4.42 -1.73
N PHE A 88 -2.81 -4.09 -3.01
CA PHE A 88 -3.92 -3.93 -3.94
C PHE A 88 -4.75 -5.21 -4.10
N THR A 89 -4.13 -6.39 -4.25
CA THR A 89 -4.87 -7.67 -4.38
C THR A 89 -5.68 -7.99 -3.13
N ASP A 90 -5.18 -7.66 -1.93
CA ASP A 90 -5.95 -7.76 -0.68
C ASP A 90 -7.17 -6.85 -0.68
N VAL A 91 -7.02 -5.60 -1.12
CA VAL A 91 -8.14 -4.66 -1.23
C VAL A 91 -9.19 -5.21 -2.18
N VAL A 92 -8.79 -5.64 -3.39
CA VAL A 92 -9.71 -6.19 -4.39
C VAL A 92 -10.48 -7.39 -3.83
N ARG A 93 -9.79 -8.31 -3.14
CA ARG A 93 -10.46 -9.45 -2.47
C ARG A 93 -11.44 -9.00 -1.39
N SER A 94 -11.12 -7.98 -0.61
CA SER A 94 -12.00 -7.50 0.47
C SER A 94 -13.29 -6.83 -0.02
N LEU A 95 -13.34 -6.38 -1.29
CA LEU A 95 -14.54 -5.77 -1.85
C LEU A 95 -15.65 -6.80 -2.17
N GLY A 96 -15.33 -8.11 -2.14
CA GLY A 96 -16.34 -9.18 -2.13
C GLY A 96 -16.95 -9.57 -3.48
N GLU A 97 -16.59 -8.91 -4.59
CA GLU A 97 -17.05 -9.30 -5.92
C GLU A 97 -16.37 -10.61 -6.38
N PRO A 98 -17.12 -11.71 -6.58
CA PRO A 98 -16.51 -13.05 -6.75
C PRO A 98 -15.52 -13.15 -7.90
N PHE A 99 -15.83 -12.52 -9.04
CA PHE A 99 -14.97 -12.51 -10.21
C PHE A 99 -13.63 -11.80 -9.94
N TYR A 100 -13.69 -10.59 -9.38
CA TYR A 100 -12.48 -9.80 -9.10
C TYR A 100 -11.67 -10.40 -7.95
N ALA A 101 -12.32 -11.03 -6.97
CA ALA A 101 -11.62 -11.78 -5.93
C ALA A 101 -10.84 -12.96 -6.50
N ALA A 102 -11.45 -13.75 -7.40
CA ALA A 102 -10.77 -14.86 -8.07
C ALA A 102 -9.60 -14.36 -8.96
N TRP A 103 -9.81 -13.27 -9.69
CA TRP A 103 -8.75 -12.63 -10.48
C TRP A 103 -7.59 -12.14 -9.61
N ALA A 104 -7.88 -11.49 -8.47
CA ALA A 104 -6.84 -11.02 -7.55
C ALA A 104 -6.05 -12.18 -6.92
N THR A 105 -6.71 -13.30 -6.60
CA THR A 105 -6.02 -14.53 -6.17
C THR A 105 -5.12 -15.09 -7.25
N LEU A 106 -5.60 -15.18 -8.50
CA LEU A 106 -4.78 -15.65 -9.62
C LEU A 106 -3.54 -14.76 -9.83
N LEU A 107 -3.71 -13.44 -9.79
CA LEU A 107 -2.57 -12.51 -9.93
C LEU A 107 -1.57 -12.65 -8.79
N ASP A 108 -2.06 -12.76 -7.54
CA ASP A 108 -1.22 -12.97 -6.36
C ASP A 108 -0.38 -14.25 -6.49
N ASP A 109 -1.01 -15.37 -6.88
CA ASP A 109 -0.35 -16.66 -7.08
C ASP A 109 0.70 -16.62 -8.19
N VAL A 110 0.38 -15.99 -9.33
CA VAL A 110 1.31 -15.85 -10.46
C VAL A 110 2.52 -15.01 -10.04
N LEU A 111 2.30 -13.85 -9.42
CA LEU A 111 3.40 -12.99 -8.99
C LEU A 111 4.25 -13.67 -7.92
N ALA A 112 3.66 -14.34 -6.94
CA ALA A 112 4.39 -15.08 -5.91
C ALA A 112 5.34 -16.13 -6.52
N ARG A 113 4.89 -16.86 -7.55
CA ARG A 113 5.73 -17.82 -8.29
C ARG A 113 6.85 -17.13 -9.06
N VAL A 114 6.54 -16.07 -9.81
CA VAL A 114 7.55 -15.30 -10.55
C VAL A 114 8.63 -14.75 -9.61
N PHE A 115 8.23 -14.27 -8.43
CA PHE A 115 9.16 -13.82 -7.40
C PHE A 115 10.06 -14.94 -6.89
N ALA A 116 9.47 -16.11 -6.58
CA ALA A 116 10.22 -17.27 -6.10
C ALA A 116 11.21 -17.81 -7.15
N GLU A 117 10.80 -17.88 -8.42
CA GLU A 117 11.62 -18.38 -9.54
C GLU A 117 12.78 -17.43 -9.88
N GLY A 118 12.60 -16.12 -9.72
CA GLY A 118 13.60 -15.11 -10.03
C GLY A 118 14.85 -15.11 -9.14
N GLY A 119 14.93 -16.02 -8.15
CA GLY A 119 15.98 -16.00 -7.12
C GLY A 119 15.94 -14.72 -6.28
N THR A 120 14.77 -14.08 -6.26
CA THR A 120 14.51 -12.80 -5.62
C THR A 120 14.46 -12.98 -4.11
N ARG A 121 15.63 -13.10 -3.48
CA ARG A 121 15.74 -12.83 -2.05
C ARG A 121 15.95 -11.35 -1.91
N TRP A 122 14.90 -10.64 -1.48
CA TRP A 122 15.15 -9.47 -0.65
C TRP A 122 16.08 -9.96 0.47
N VAL A 123 17.33 -9.53 0.44
CA VAL A 123 18.32 -10.01 1.40
C VAL A 123 17.82 -9.58 2.76
N SER A 124 17.31 -10.52 3.54
CA SER A 124 17.11 -10.31 4.97
C SER A 124 18.51 -10.06 5.53
N GLY A 125 18.88 -8.80 5.74
CA GLY A 125 19.91 -8.47 6.70
C GLY A 125 19.52 -9.18 8.00
N GLY A 126 20.33 -10.15 8.44
CA GLY A 126 20.10 -10.97 9.64
C GLY A 126 20.29 -10.19 10.93
N GLY A 127 19.74 -8.98 11.01
CA GLY A 127 19.60 -8.19 12.22
C GLY A 127 18.30 -8.53 12.90
N ASP A 128 18.34 -8.65 14.22
CA ASP A 128 17.17 -8.89 15.07
C ASP A 128 16.05 -7.88 14.69
N ALA A 129 14.89 -8.39 14.27
CA ALA A 129 13.80 -7.66 13.62
C ALA A 129 13.06 -6.65 14.54
N ARG A 130 13.72 -6.19 15.61
CA ARG A 130 13.21 -5.28 16.63
C ARG A 130 13.79 -3.88 16.55
N ASP A 131 14.91 -3.70 15.85
CA ASP A 131 15.42 -2.39 15.48
C ASP A 131 15.34 -2.24 13.96
N GLY A 132 14.70 -1.16 13.51
CA GLY A 132 14.35 -0.93 12.11
C GLY A 132 15.45 -1.33 11.14
N GLY A 133 15.13 -2.23 10.21
CA GLY A 133 16.02 -2.59 9.11
C GLY A 133 16.54 -1.34 8.42
N ASP A 134 17.80 -1.38 7.98
CA ASP A 134 18.45 -0.24 7.36
C ASP A 134 17.59 0.25 6.18
N GLU A 135 17.18 1.52 6.23
CA GLU A 135 16.38 2.14 5.17
C GLU A 135 17.07 2.03 3.79
N ALA A 136 18.40 1.87 3.79
CA ALA A 136 19.20 1.60 2.60
C ALA A 136 18.87 0.25 1.92
N GLU A 137 18.33 -0.74 2.64
CA GLU A 137 17.94 -2.06 2.11
C GLU A 137 16.53 -2.09 1.52
N LEU A 138 15.71 -1.06 1.76
CA LEU A 138 14.36 -0.98 1.20
C LEU A 138 14.37 -0.58 -0.27
N PRO A 139 13.36 -0.98 -1.07
CA PRO A 139 13.05 -0.35 -2.35
C PRO A 139 13.04 1.16 -2.26
N VAL A 140 13.61 1.84 -3.26
CA VAL A 140 13.59 3.31 -3.33
C VAL A 140 12.16 3.84 -3.24
N ALA A 141 11.21 3.06 -3.75
CA ALA A 141 9.78 3.34 -3.68
C ALA A 141 9.19 3.54 -2.27
N LEU A 142 9.85 3.02 -1.23
CA LEU A 142 9.35 2.98 0.14
C LEU A 142 10.13 3.87 1.11
N ARG A 143 11.27 4.42 0.67
CA ARG A 143 12.16 5.25 1.48
C ARG A 143 11.58 6.66 1.67
N GLY A 144 11.86 7.27 2.81
CA GLY A 144 11.51 8.67 3.11
C GLY A 144 10.03 8.94 3.32
N ILE A 145 9.15 7.95 3.18
CA ILE A 145 7.70 8.15 3.36
C ILE A 145 7.42 8.42 4.84
N PRO A 146 6.74 9.51 5.22
CA PRO A 146 6.41 9.79 6.61
C PRO A 146 5.52 8.72 7.24
N ARG A 147 5.67 8.45 8.53
CA ARG A 147 4.71 7.63 9.29
C ARG A 147 3.42 8.40 9.53
N PHE A 148 2.37 7.63 9.82
CA PHE A 148 1.13 8.20 10.34
C PHE A 148 1.32 8.55 11.81
N ASP A 149 1.09 9.81 12.15
CA ASP A 149 1.15 10.31 13.53
C ASP A 149 0.00 11.28 13.77
N LEU A 150 -0.34 11.48 15.04
CA LEU A 150 -1.28 12.52 15.42
C LEU A 150 -0.61 13.88 15.21
N PRO A 151 -1.26 14.80 14.49
CA PRO A 151 -0.70 16.14 14.31
C PRO A 151 -0.66 16.95 15.62
N ASP A 152 0.41 17.73 15.79
CA ASP A 152 0.70 18.50 17.02
C ASP A 152 -0.18 19.75 17.21
N ALA A 153 -0.86 20.23 16.17
CA ALA A 153 -1.59 21.50 16.17
C ALA A 153 -3.11 21.31 16.22
N PRO A 154 -3.89 22.19 16.89
CA PRO A 154 -5.34 22.05 17.03
C PRO A 154 -6.16 22.16 15.72
N ASP A 155 -5.66 22.83 14.68
CA ASP A 155 -6.34 23.00 13.37
C ASP A 155 -5.99 21.92 12.33
N SER A 156 -5.53 20.76 12.79
CA SER A 156 -4.89 19.74 11.96
C SER A 156 -5.79 18.56 11.56
N ALA A 157 -7.09 18.62 11.86
CA ALA A 157 -8.03 17.54 11.55
C ALA A 157 -8.02 17.15 10.06
N ALA A 158 -7.86 18.13 9.16
CA ALA A 158 -7.75 17.88 7.74
C ALA A 158 -6.48 17.08 7.38
N ALA A 159 -5.34 17.45 7.96
CA ALA A 159 -4.07 16.76 7.75
C ALA A 159 -4.07 15.34 8.35
N PHE A 160 -4.74 15.15 9.50
CA PHE A 160 -4.98 13.84 10.08
C PHE A 160 -5.77 12.94 9.14
N LEU A 161 -6.90 13.44 8.58
CA LEU A 161 -7.72 12.69 7.64
C LEU A 161 -6.95 12.32 6.36
N ASP A 162 -6.16 13.25 5.80
CA ASP A 162 -5.35 12.95 4.62
C ASP A 162 -4.26 11.91 4.93
N ALA A 163 -3.61 12.03 6.09
CA ALA A 163 -2.63 11.05 6.55
C ALA A 163 -3.26 9.66 6.73
N LEU A 164 -4.45 9.59 7.30
CA LEU A 164 -5.18 8.36 7.58
C LEU A 164 -5.67 7.65 6.31
N LEU A 165 -5.94 8.42 5.24
CA LEU A 165 -6.37 7.88 3.95
C LEU A 165 -5.21 7.47 3.04
N ALA A 166 -3.97 7.79 3.39
CA ALA A 166 -2.77 7.44 2.63
C ALA A 166 -2.18 6.09 3.07
N PRO A 167 -2.30 5.01 2.26
CA PRO A 167 -1.83 3.68 2.65
C PRO A 167 -0.35 3.66 3.00
N ALA A 168 0.48 4.37 2.24
CA ALA A 168 1.92 4.46 2.46
C ALA A 168 2.28 4.98 3.87
N ARG A 169 1.39 5.76 4.50
CA ARG A 169 1.61 6.33 5.84
C ARG A 169 1.12 5.39 6.93
N THR A 170 -0.06 4.80 6.74
CA THR A 170 -0.76 4.00 7.76
C THR A 170 -0.49 2.51 7.70
N GLY A 171 -0.03 1.98 6.57
CA GLY A 171 0.13 0.55 6.34
C GLY A 171 -1.18 -0.20 6.08
N PHE A 172 -2.32 0.48 6.00
CA PHE A 172 -3.61 -0.15 5.71
C PHE A 172 -4.47 0.70 4.75
N VAL A 173 -5.50 0.10 4.17
CA VAL A 173 -6.35 0.76 3.17
C VAL A 173 -7.77 0.94 3.68
N ILE A 174 -8.23 2.19 3.70
CA ILE A 174 -9.63 2.53 3.98
C ILE A 174 -10.42 2.55 2.67
N THR A 175 -11.33 1.60 2.53
CA THR A 175 -12.29 1.55 1.43
C THR A 175 -13.64 2.08 1.89
N ARG A 176 -14.56 2.35 0.95
CA ARG A 176 -15.94 2.68 1.32
C ARG A 176 -16.60 1.48 1.99
N GLU A 177 -16.24 0.27 1.60
CA GLU A 177 -16.67 -0.96 2.26
C GLU A 177 -16.20 -1.05 3.72
N THR A 178 -14.95 -0.68 4.02
CA THR A 178 -14.44 -0.54 5.39
C THR A 178 -15.30 0.43 6.22
N LEU A 179 -15.58 1.62 5.67
CA LEU A 179 -16.40 2.63 6.34
C LEU A 179 -17.85 2.17 6.53
N ARG A 180 -18.41 1.45 5.55
CA ARG A 180 -19.76 0.86 5.63
C ARG A 180 -19.84 -0.17 6.76
N ARG A 181 -18.85 -1.06 6.87
CA ARG A 181 -18.78 -2.03 7.97
C ARG A 181 -18.66 -1.33 9.32
N GLY A 182 -17.77 -0.35 9.44
CA GLY A 182 -17.62 0.44 10.68
C GLY A 182 -18.92 1.11 11.10
N ALA A 183 -19.60 1.80 10.18
CA ALA A 183 -20.89 2.43 10.45
C ALA A 183 -21.96 1.40 10.91
N GLN A 184 -22.02 0.22 10.28
CA GLN A 184 -22.95 -0.84 10.69
C GLN A 184 -22.63 -1.41 12.07
N THR A 185 -21.35 -1.69 12.35
CA THR A 185 -20.90 -2.23 13.64
C THR A 185 -21.20 -1.27 14.79
N LEU A 186 -21.06 0.03 14.56
CA LEU A 186 -21.25 1.09 15.56
C LEU A 186 -22.69 1.65 15.58
N GLY A 187 -23.56 1.24 14.66
CA GLY A 187 -24.91 1.78 14.55
C GLY A 187 -24.98 3.23 14.06
N LEU A 188 -23.98 3.70 13.32
CA LEU A 188 -23.87 5.08 12.82
C LEU A 188 -24.51 5.27 11.45
N GLY A 189 -24.91 6.51 11.16
CA GLY A 189 -25.42 6.90 9.84
C GLY A 189 -24.30 7.04 8.81
N LEU A 190 -24.39 6.30 7.70
CA LEU A 190 -23.45 6.40 6.58
C LEU A 190 -23.94 7.42 5.54
N ARG A 191 -23.15 8.49 5.31
CA ARG A 191 -23.46 9.47 4.27
C ARG A 191 -23.01 9.02 2.87
N GLN A 192 -23.66 9.55 1.84
CA GLN A 192 -23.18 9.46 0.46
C GLN A 192 -22.10 10.53 0.23
N GLY A 193 -21.12 10.23 -0.63
CA GLY A 193 -20.00 11.13 -0.91
C GLY A 193 -18.65 10.42 -0.98
N GLU A 194 -17.59 11.19 -1.16
CA GLU A 194 -16.22 10.67 -1.20
C GLU A 194 -15.77 10.15 0.17
N ARG A 195 -14.79 9.24 0.17
CA ARG A 195 -14.33 8.54 1.38
C ARG A 195 -13.96 9.47 2.53
N ARG A 196 -13.30 10.59 2.21
CA ARG A 196 -12.90 11.61 3.19
C ARG A 196 -14.10 12.20 3.93
N TYR A 197 -15.09 12.69 3.19
CA TYR A 197 -16.32 13.25 3.77
C TYR A 197 -17.12 12.22 4.58
N VAL A 198 -17.13 10.96 4.13
CA VAL A 198 -17.78 9.88 4.88
C VAL A 198 -17.05 9.64 6.20
N LEU A 199 -15.72 9.54 6.19
CA LEU A 199 -14.92 9.34 7.38
C LEU A 199 -15.05 10.50 8.37
N GLU A 200 -14.95 11.73 7.89
CA GLU A 200 -15.18 12.96 8.68
C GLU A 200 -16.57 12.93 9.34
N SER A 201 -17.60 12.57 8.58
CA SER A 201 -18.96 12.46 9.11
C SER A 201 -19.14 11.34 10.15
N LEU A 202 -18.38 10.25 10.06
CA LEU A 202 -18.44 9.16 11.05
C LEU A 202 -17.73 9.59 12.34
N LEU A 203 -16.55 10.19 12.23
CA LEU A 203 -15.82 10.74 13.37
C LEU A 203 -16.61 11.83 14.11
N GLY A 204 -17.37 12.65 13.38
CA GLY A 204 -18.26 13.64 14.00
C GLY A 204 -19.50 13.06 14.71
N GLN A 205 -19.82 11.78 14.50
CA GLN A 205 -20.91 11.09 15.20
C GLN A 205 -20.42 10.32 16.43
N ASP A 206 -19.28 9.64 16.31
CA ASP A 206 -18.65 8.87 17.38
C ASP A 206 -17.16 8.73 17.07
N ALA A 207 -16.35 9.67 17.56
CA ALA A 207 -14.92 9.67 17.30
C ALA A 207 -14.24 8.46 17.96
N ALA A 208 -14.57 8.16 19.22
CA ALA A 208 -13.94 7.10 19.98
C ALA A 208 -14.19 5.72 19.35
N GLY A 209 -15.44 5.39 19.02
CA GLY A 209 -15.81 4.12 18.40
C GLY A 209 -15.24 3.96 17.00
N VAL A 210 -15.24 5.02 16.18
CA VAL A 210 -14.69 4.96 14.82
C VAL A 210 -13.17 4.78 14.85
N LEU A 211 -12.44 5.49 15.72
CA LEU A 211 -11.00 5.33 15.86
C LEU A 211 -10.65 3.93 16.39
N ALA A 212 -11.39 3.40 17.37
CA ALA A 212 -11.20 2.04 17.87
C ALA A 212 -11.47 0.97 16.79
N PHE A 213 -12.52 1.16 15.98
CA PHE A 213 -12.79 0.29 14.84
C PHE A 213 -11.64 0.30 13.82
N LEU A 214 -11.13 1.49 13.46
CA LEU A 214 -10.01 1.61 12.52
C LEU A 214 -8.70 1.05 13.08
N ALA A 215 -8.47 1.13 14.39
CA ALA A 215 -7.35 0.46 15.05
C ALA A 215 -7.41 -1.07 14.82
N GLY A 216 -8.59 -1.68 15.00
CA GLY A 216 -8.80 -3.10 14.72
C GLY A 216 -8.61 -3.47 13.23
N GLU A 217 -9.01 -2.58 12.31
CA GLU A 217 -8.73 -2.78 10.88
C GLU A 217 -7.21 -2.75 10.59
N ALA A 218 -6.46 -1.83 11.21
CA ALA A 218 -5.01 -1.75 11.10
C ALA A 218 -4.30 -2.99 11.69
N GLU A 219 -4.81 -3.56 12.78
CA GLU A 219 -4.34 -4.86 13.31
C GLU A 219 -4.60 -6.01 12.32
N GLY A 220 -5.78 -6.04 11.68
CA GLY A 220 -6.07 -7.00 10.62
C GLY A 220 -5.09 -6.92 9.46
N TRP A 221 -4.67 -5.71 9.07
CA TRP A 221 -3.65 -5.50 8.04
C TRP A 221 -2.25 -5.90 8.50
N THR A 222 -1.88 -5.67 9.75
CA THR A 222 -0.64 -6.19 10.35
C THR A 222 -0.51 -7.70 10.13
N ALA A 223 -1.58 -8.46 10.41
CA ALA A 223 -1.58 -9.91 10.21
C ALA A 223 -1.39 -10.31 8.74
N ARG A 224 -2.04 -9.59 7.80
CA ARG A 224 -1.89 -9.83 6.35
C ARG A 224 -0.46 -9.60 5.88
N HIS A 225 0.17 -8.52 6.33
CA HIS A 225 1.56 -8.22 5.97
C HIS A 225 2.54 -9.25 6.53
N ARG A 226 2.33 -9.67 7.78
CA ARG A 226 3.17 -10.69 8.44
C ARG A 226 3.16 -12.01 7.68
N ILE A 227 2.01 -12.47 7.17
CA ILE A 227 1.90 -13.69 6.36
C ILE A 227 2.81 -13.62 5.12
N ARG A 228 3.00 -12.43 4.55
CA ARG A 228 3.84 -12.21 3.37
C ARG A 228 5.33 -12.03 3.65
N SER A 229 5.76 -12.02 4.91
CA SER A 229 7.17 -11.85 5.29
C SER A 229 8.12 -12.83 4.57
N VAL A 230 7.68 -14.07 4.36
CA VAL A 230 8.46 -15.11 3.66
C VAL A 230 8.69 -14.75 2.19
N LEU A 231 7.69 -14.14 1.53
CA LEU A 231 7.75 -13.80 0.11
C LEU A 231 8.40 -12.43 -0.12
N MET A 232 8.04 -11.44 0.70
CA MET A 232 8.33 -10.02 0.47
C MET A 232 9.39 -9.45 1.41
N GLY A 233 9.86 -10.21 2.40
CA GLY A 233 10.98 -9.84 3.26
C GLY A 233 10.84 -8.44 3.87
N PRO A 234 11.81 -7.53 3.67
CA PRO A 234 11.77 -6.15 4.17
C PRO A 234 10.54 -5.35 3.74
N VAL A 235 9.99 -5.58 2.53
CA VAL A 235 8.79 -4.87 2.06
C VAL A 235 7.58 -5.21 2.92
N ALA A 236 7.38 -6.49 3.24
CA ALA A 236 6.30 -6.91 4.13
C ALA A 236 6.49 -6.35 5.55
N HIS A 237 7.71 -6.36 6.08
CA HIS A 237 7.99 -5.79 7.40
C HIS A 237 7.76 -4.27 7.44
N TRP A 238 8.09 -3.56 6.36
CA TRP A 238 7.83 -2.12 6.23
C TRP A 238 6.33 -1.81 6.31
N TRP A 239 5.52 -2.56 5.56
CA TRP A 239 4.06 -2.44 5.59
C TRP A 239 3.48 -2.84 6.95
N GLU A 240 3.97 -3.94 7.53
CA GLU A 240 3.58 -4.43 8.85
C GLU A 240 3.84 -3.38 9.93
N SER A 241 5.07 -2.81 9.98
CA SER A 241 5.47 -1.82 10.98
C SER A 241 4.57 -0.59 10.97
N ARG A 242 4.16 -0.13 9.78
CA ARG A 242 3.24 1.00 9.65
C ARG A 242 1.83 0.68 10.12
N ALA A 243 1.31 -0.49 9.75
CA ALA A 243 -0.01 -0.94 10.20
C ALA A 243 -0.05 -1.09 11.73
N GLN A 244 1.01 -1.65 12.33
CA GLN A 244 1.16 -1.73 13.78
C GLN A 244 1.22 -0.35 14.44
N HIS A 245 1.99 0.56 13.86
CA HIS A 245 2.10 1.92 14.36
C HIS A 245 0.75 2.64 14.31
N ALA A 246 0.06 2.59 13.17
CA ALA A 246 -1.26 3.19 13.03
C ALA A 246 -2.29 2.59 13.99
N ALA A 247 -2.29 1.28 14.21
CA ALA A 247 -3.16 0.63 15.19
C ALA A 247 -2.97 1.22 16.59
N ARG A 248 -1.72 1.38 17.06
CA ARG A 248 -1.41 1.98 18.37
C ARG A 248 -1.87 3.43 18.46
N VAL A 249 -1.51 4.25 17.47
CA VAL A 249 -1.87 5.67 17.44
C VAL A 249 -3.39 5.86 17.45
N LEU A 250 -4.13 5.05 16.68
CA LEU A 250 -5.59 5.11 16.62
C LEU A 250 -6.24 4.64 17.93
N ALA A 251 -5.71 3.60 18.57
CA ALA A 251 -6.21 3.13 19.86
C ALA A 251 -6.00 4.16 20.99
N GLU A 252 -4.84 4.83 21.02
CA GLU A 252 -4.55 5.92 21.96
C GLU A 252 -5.47 7.13 21.72
N ALA A 253 -5.71 7.48 20.46
CA ALA A 253 -6.63 8.54 20.08
C ALA A 253 -8.08 8.21 20.49
N ALA A 254 -8.52 6.96 20.27
CA ALA A 254 -9.84 6.49 20.67
C ALA A 254 -10.05 6.60 22.19
N ALA A 255 -9.08 6.14 22.98
CA ALA A 255 -9.13 6.22 24.43
C ALA A 255 -9.17 7.68 24.94
N SER A 256 -8.50 8.59 24.23
CA SER A 256 -8.48 10.01 24.58
C SER A 256 -9.80 10.71 24.24
N ALA A 257 -10.42 10.37 23.10
CA ALA A 257 -11.73 10.88 22.72
C ALA A 257 -12.83 10.46 23.72
N GLY A 258 -12.86 9.20 24.14
CA GLY A 258 -13.85 8.71 25.11
C GLY A 258 -13.79 9.41 26.47
N ARG A 259 -12.58 9.75 26.96
CA ARG A 259 -12.41 10.51 28.21
C ARG A 259 -12.91 11.95 28.12
N GLY A 260 -12.87 12.56 26.94
CA GLY A 260 -13.39 13.91 26.71
C GLY A 260 -14.92 13.97 26.74
N GLU A 261 -15.58 12.91 26.27
CA GLU A 261 -17.05 12.79 26.26
C GLU A 261 -17.63 12.51 27.66
N GLU A 262 -16.94 11.73 28.50
CA GLU A 262 -17.39 11.47 29.89
C GLU A 262 -17.25 12.69 30.83
N ALA A 263 -16.44 13.68 30.44
CA ALA A 263 -16.17 14.89 31.23
C ALA A 263 -17.05 16.09 30.86
N SER A 264 -17.87 16.00 29.79
CA SER A 264 -18.78 17.07 29.30
C SER A 264 -20.24 16.78 29.65
#